data_AF-A0AA38LWQ4-F1
#
_entry.id   AF-A0AA38LWQ4-F1
#
_cell.length_a   1.000
_cell.length_b   1.000
_cell.length_c   1.000
_cell.angle_alpha   90.00
_cell.angle_beta   90.00
_cell.angle_gamma   90.00
#
_symmetry.space_group_name_H-M   'P 1'
#
loop_
_entity.id
_entity.type
_entity.pdbx_description
1 polymer ?
#
loop_
_entity_poly.entity_id
_entity_poly.type
_entity_poly.pdbx_seq_one_letter_code
_entity_poly.pdbx_strand_id
1 'polypeptide(L)'
;MTDITSAFKASCQAIPPAKMIKRPSTLLLDVMNAMPFFDPALDTGQVDRAATFDLSAALSVIEICGVMDKMLQLEISWHLGATLCDTVFTARYYHHPAAISGISLHSYTLAYIKSVELVYNEFAKGNVVDGEDVLLDHHGISIGMSNSVEQVMVMLDDAIQKEISSDISQRLALRRSMLSLFANSSQPLDLPRFSISPISNSPAFTPVTHLLRQAMPLMPSALCDPCLYLNRLDGQMRAVHGIVGPKAWQAYLSTEELLPYVRSVAAGRIAEMDNAYQRLSAHTQSPGIWRSIADGCAIATLRVPLQNRARQRRLYLSVAHSWHERATSAFSARDLEGFRWTHALRLDCLLEASLAAYDLNLCPPAEYAQSLWWIQQVWMHIASGLLKKLSSRPLAGASSRDQFLLRHKWARKTPYPKKGRGLVPRWDDWNYTTTETQIWRWPNGS
;
A
#
# COMPACT_ATOMS: atom_id res chain seq x y z
N MET A 1 25.94 44.77 -3.44
CA MET A 1 24.71 44.33 -4.15
C MET A 1 24.07 45.59 -4.71
N THR A 2 23.93 45.70 -6.03
CA THR A 2 23.37 46.90 -6.69
C THR A 2 21.86 46.74 -6.81
N ASP A 3 21.09 47.74 -6.40
CA ASP A 3 19.63 47.72 -6.55
C ASP A 3 19.24 47.90 -8.02
N ILE A 4 18.51 46.93 -8.57
CA ILE A 4 18.03 46.91 -9.96
C ILE A 4 16.50 47.05 -10.06
N THR A 5 15.80 47.35 -8.96
CA THR A 5 14.34 47.32 -8.87
C THR A 5 13.66 48.27 -9.85
N SER A 6 14.18 49.49 -10.01
CA SER A 6 13.64 50.49 -10.94
C SER A 6 13.82 50.09 -12.40
N ALA A 7 15.03 49.64 -12.78
CA ALA A 7 15.35 49.17 -14.12
C ALA A 7 14.53 47.93 -14.51
N PHE A 8 14.33 47.00 -13.56
CA PHE A 8 13.50 45.81 -13.77
C PHE A 8 12.03 46.18 -14.01
N LYS A 9 11.44 47.05 -13.19
CA LYS A 9 10.05 47.52 -13.36
C LYS A 9 9.83 48.22 -14.69
N ALA A 10 10.75 49.09 -15.12
CA ALA A 10 10.68 49.76 -16.42
C ALA A 10 10.72 48.74 -17.58
N SER A 11 11.57 47.72 -17.48
CA SER A 11 11.66 46.66 -18.49
C SER A 11 10.39 45.81 -18.56
N CYS A 12 9.76 45.49 -17.42
CA CYS A 12 8.50 44.74 -17.37
C CYS A 12 7.33 45.51 -18.00
N GLN A 13 7.27 46.82 -17.83
CA GLN A 13 6.23 47.67 -18.43
C GLN A 13 6.29 47.70 -19.97
N ALA A 14 7.46 47.45 -20.56
CA ALA A 14 7.64 47.36 -22.00
C ALA A 14 7.15 46.02 -22.60
N ILE A 15 6.85 45.02 -21.77
CA ILE A 15 6.42 43.69 -22.24
C ILE A 15 4.92 43.74 -22.59
N PRO A 16 4.52 43.33 -23.81
CA PRO A 16 3.11 43.26 -24.18
C PRO A 16 2.31 42.29 -23.28
N PRO A 17 1.01 42.55 -23.05
CA PRO A 17 0.13 41.60 -22.37
C PRO A 17 0.18 40.22 -23.02
N ALA A 18 0.03 39.17 -22.22
CA ALA A 18 0.10 37.77 -22.65
C ALA A 18 1.46 37.30 -23.22
N LYS A 19 2.54 38.08 -23.07
CA LYS A 19 3.91 37.61 -23.27
C LYS A 19 4.59 37.32 -21.95
N MET A 20 5.39 36.26 -21.92
CA MET A 20 6.18 35.86 -20.77
C MET A 20 7.64 35.68 -21.20
N ILE A 21 8.55 36.30 -20.47
CA ILE A 21 9.99 36.12 -20.67
C ILE A 21 10.42 34.91 -19.84
N LYS A 22 10.91 33.89 -20.53
CA LYS A 22 11.52 32.70 -19.92
C LYS A 22 12.65 32.20 -20.80
N ARG A 23 13.47 31.29 -20.27
CA ARG A 23 14.42 30.56 -21.14
C ARG A 23 13.64 29.72 -22.17
N PRO A 24 14.14 29.56 -23.40
CA PRO A 24 13.48 28.74 -24.41
C PRO A 24 13.24 27.31 -23.94
N SER A 25 14.17 26.75 -23.17
CA SER A 25 14.12 25.37 -22.65
C SER A 25 13.15 25.15 -21.48
N THR A 26 12.75 26.20 -20.76
CA THR A 26 11.84 26.05 -19.60
C THR A 26 10.43 25.78 -20.09
N LEU A 27 9.80 24.69 -19.69
CA LEU A 27 8.41 24.43 -20.04
C LEU A 27 7.50 25.13 -19.03
N LEU A 28 6.32 25.57 -19.49
CA LEU A 28 5.31 26.13 -18.60
C LEU A 28 4.80 25.08 -17.59
N LEU A 29 4.82 23.80 -17.98
CA LEU A 29 4.48 22.70 -17.09
C LEU A 29 5.40 22.62 -15.87
N ASP A 30 6.69 22.94 -16.02
CA ASP A 30 7.65 22.94 -14.91
C ASP A 30 7.31 24.04 -13.88
N VAL A 31 6.74 25.14 -14.36
CA VAL A 31 6.34 26.30 -13.54
C VAL A 31 5.04 26.02 -12.78
N MET A 32 4.21 25.07 -13.21
CA MET A 32 2.96 24.74 -12.50
C MET A 32 3.18 24.18 -11.09
N ASN A 33 4.36 23.64 -10.81
CA ASN A 33 4.74 23.14 -9.48
C ASN A 33 5.44 24.22 -8.63
N ALA A 34 5.56 25.46 -9.13
CA ALA A 34 6.18 26.54 -8.36
C ALA A 34 5.30 26.93 -7.17
N MET A 35 5.92 27.09 -6.01
CA MET A 35 5.26 27.52 -4.79
C MET A 35 5.06 29.05 -4.82
N PRO A 36 3.83 29.56 -4.78
CA PRO A 36 3.59 31.00 -4.68
C PRO A 36 3.88 31.50 -3.27
N PHE A 37 4.57 32.64 -3.20
CA PHE A 37 4.78 33.35 -1.94
C PHE A 37 3.53 34.14 -1.54
N PHE A 38 3.36 34.37 -0.24
CA PHE A 38 2.27 35.12 0.39
C PHE A 38 0.87 34.52 0.26
N ASP A 39 0.76 33.27 -0.19
CA ASP A 39 -0.48 32.51 -0.13
C ASP A 39 -0.51 31.70 1.18
N PRO A 40 -1.45 31.95 2.12
CA PRO A 40 -1.49 31.23 3.40
C PRO A 40 -1.58 29.70 3.28
N ALA A 41 -2.10 29.18 2.17
CA ALA A 41 -2.23 27.74 1.95
C ALA A 41 -0.98 27.11 1.32
N LEU A 42 -0.16 27.89 0.62
CA LEU A 42 0.97 27.40 -0.17
C LEU A 42 2.33 27.90 0.35
N ASP A 43 2.35 29.02 1.07
CA ASP A 43 3.55 29.63 1.65
C ASP A 43 3.81 29.08 3.06
N THR A 44 4.74 28.13 3.14
CA THR A 44 5.18 27.54 4.41
C THR A 44 5.97 28.51 5.29
N GLY A 45 6.37 29.67 4.77
CA GLY A 45 7.06 30.72 5.51
C GLY A 45 6.16 31.55 6.43
N GLN A 46 4.83 31.48 6.26
CA GLN A 46 3.86 32.22 7.07
C GLN A 46 3.40 31.50 8.36
N VAL A 47 4.00 30.36 8.69
CA VAL A 47 3.64 29.61 9.90
C VAL A 47 4.14 30.35 11.14
N ASP A 48 3.26 30.53 12.13
CA ASP A 48 3.62 31.11 13.43
C ASP A 48 4.77 30.32 14.06
N ARG A 49 5.85 31.04 14.42
CA ARG A 49 6.98 30.45 15.13
C ARG A 49 6.50 29.97 16.48
N ALA A 50 6.47 28.65 16.64
CA ALA A 50 6.04 28.06 17.90
C ALA A 50 6.95 28.49 19.05
N ALA A 51 6.36 28.51 20.25
CA ALA A 51 7.07 28.82 21.48
C ALA A 51 8.35 27.98 21.65
N THR A 52 9.34 28.59 22.30
CA THR A 52 10.57 27.91 22.75
C THR A 52 10.17 26.73 23.64
N PHE A 53 10.57 25.52 23.25
CA PHE A 53 10.31 24.29 24.00
C PHE A 53 11.65 23.76 24.50
N ASP A 54 11.74 23.52 25.80
CA ASP A 54 12.93 22.94 26.42
C ASP A 54 12.81 21.41 26.44
N LEU A 55 13.75 20.73 25.78
CA LEU A 55 13.83 19.27 25.69
C LEU A 55 14.36 18.61 26.98
N SER A 56 15.01 19.41 27.84
CA SER A 56 15.60 18.96 29.10
C SER A 56 14.69 19.16 30.31
N ALA A 57 13.50 19.75 30.10
CA ALA A 57 12.53 19.97 31.15
C ALA A 57 12.01 18.63 31.71
N ALA A 58 11.97 18.51 33.03
CA ALA A 58 11.42 17.34 33.69
C ALA A 58 9.90 17.26 33.45
N LEU A 59 9.47 16.19 32.78
CA LEU A 59 8.07 15.91 32.47
C LEU A 59 7.45 14.99 33.52
N SER A 60 6.15 15.16 33.77
CA SER A 60 5.37 14.21 34.56
C SER A 60 5.18 12.88 33.81
N VAL A 61 4.89 11.82 34.55
CA VAL A 61 4.60 10.47 33.99
C VAL A 61 3.50 10.52 32.92
N ILE A 62 2.45 11.32 33.15
CA ILE A 62 1.31 11.46 32.22
C ILE A 62 1.75 12.16 30.93
N GLU A 63 2.57 13.21 31.05
CA GLU A 63 3.11 13.93 29.89
C GLU A 63 4.05 13.03 29.07
N ILE A 64 4.92 12.26 29.73
CA ILE A 64 5.79 11.28 29.07
C ILE A 64 4.96 10.26 28.30
N CYS A 65 3.96 9.64 28.95
CA CYS A 65 3.07 8.67 28.32
C CYS A 65 2.35 9.26 27.10
N GLY A 66 1.82 10.47 27.21
CA GLY A 66 1.11 11.09 26.11
C GLY A 66 2.03 11.58 24.97
N VAL A 67 3.29 11.94 25.27
CA VAL A 67 4.31 12.17 24.23
C VAL A 67 4.59 10.87 23.48
N MET A 68 4.82 9.76 24.19
CA MET A 68 5.04 8.44 23.56
C MET A 68 3.84 8.02 22.69
N ASP A 69 2.62 8.19 23.18
CA ASP A 69 1.39 7.88 22.45
C ASP A 69 1.23 8.73 21.19
N LYS A 70 1.54 10.03 21.29
CA LYS A 70 1.45 10.94 20.14
C LYS A 70 2.51 10.61 19.09
N MET A 71 3.75 10.29 19.49
CA MET A 71 4.79 9.82 18.57
C MET A 71 4.36 8.57 17.81
N LEU A 72 3.77 7.59 18.51
CA LEU A 72 3.22 6.38 17.89
C LEU A 72 2.10 6.70 16.89
N GLN A 73 1.15 7.58 17.25
CA GLN A 73 0.09 8.00 16.33
C GLN A 73 0.63 8.66 15.07
N LEU A 74 1.66 9.50 15.19
CA LEU A 74 2.27 10.19 14.05
C LEU A 74 2.96 9.19 13.10
N GLU A 75 3.72 8.24 13.64
CA GLU A 75 4.33 7.17 12.83
C GLU A 75 3.29 6.28 12.14
N ILE A 76 2.19 5.94 12.83
CA ILE A 76 1.09 5.19 12.21
C ILE A 76 0.42 6.01 11.10
N SER A 77 0.22 7.31 11.32
CA SER A 77 -0.36 8.20 10.31
C SER A 77 0.54 8.28 9.07
N TRP A 78 1.85 8.29 9.26
CA TRP A 78 2.82 8.19 8.16
C TRP A 78 2.71 6.85 7.40
N HIS A 79 2.62 5.72 8.11
CA HIS A 79 2.42 4.41 7.47
C HIS A 79 1.14 4.33 6.63
N LEU A 80 0.16 5.18 6.91
CA LEU A 80 -1.11 5.26 6.19
C LEU A 80 -1.12 6.31 5.06
N GLY A 81 0.02 6.95 4.78
CA GLY A 81 0.20 7.85 3.63
C GLY A 81 0.30 9.34 3.95
N ALA A 82 0.40 9.74 5.22
CA ALA A 82 0.73 11.13 5.58
C ALA A 82 2.21 11.44 5.28
N THR A 83 2.58 12.72 5.15
CA THR A 83 3.98 13.13 4.92
C THR A 83 4.82 12.97 6.19
N LEU A 84 6.13 12.73 6.04
CA LEU A 84 7.06 12.73 7.18
C LEU A 84 7.13 14.10 7.87
N CYS A 85 7.07 15.19 7.10
CA CYS A 85 7.05 16.57 7.60
C CYS A 85 5.89 16.85 8.56
N ASP A 86 4.68 16.37 8.21
CA ASP A 86 3.47 16.62 8.99
C ASP A 86 3.26 15.60 10.11
N THR A 87 4.10 14.57 10.18
CA THR A 87 4.00 13.50 11.17
C THR A 87 5.27 13.34 11.99
N VAL A 88 6.18 12.46 11.60
CA VAL A 88 7.36 12.05 12.36
C VAL A 88 8.25 13.24 12.70
N PHE A 89 8.50 14.10 11.74
CA PHE A 89 9.38 15.26 11.93
C PHE A 89 8.76 16.34 12.78
N THR A 90 7.45 16.30 13.07
CA THR A 90 6.82 17.25 14.00
C THR A 90 7.28 17.05 15.44
N ALA A 91 7.73 15.84 15.80
CA ALA A 91 8.24 15.54 17.12
C ALA A 91 9.62 16.19 17.33
N ARG A 92 9.72 17.20 18.19
CA ARG A 92 11.00 17.89 18.46
C ARG A 92 12.07 16.95 19.01
N TYR A 93 11.66 15.92 19.75
CA TYR A 93 12.52 14.85 20.28
C TYR A 93 13.28 14.08 19.19
N TYR A 94 12.70 13.96 17.99
CA TYR A 94 13.33 13.27 16.86
C TYR A 94 14.65 13.94 16.44
N HIS A 95 14.68 15.27 16.44
CA HIS A 95 15.82 16.04 15.91
C HIS A 95 17.00 16.14 16.88
N HIS A 96 16.76 16.05 18.19
CA HIS A 96 17.78 16.24 19.22
C HIS A 96 17.67 15.17 20.33
N PRO A 97 17.86 13.88 20.01
CA PRO A 97 17.68 12.80 20.99
C PRO A 97 18.66 12.90 22.17
N ALA A 98 19.85 13.45 21.96
CA ALA A 98 20.86 13.62 23.02
C ALA A 98 20.51 14.66 24.08
N ALA A 99 19.59 15.59 23.79
CA ALA A 99 19.17 16.64 24.71
C ALA A 99 18.02 16.22 25.65
N ILE A 100 17.50 15.00 25.49
CA ILE A 100 16.33 14.52 26.21
C ILE A 100 16.71 14.14 27.64
N SER A 101 15.99 14.71 28.61
CA SER A 101 16.09 14.30 30.01
C SER A 101 15.25 13.03 30.26
N GLY A 102 15.82 12.08 30.99
CA GLY A 102 15.13 10.87 31.44
C GLY A 102 15.35 9.66 30.53
N ILE A 103 15.74 8.54 31.16
CA ILE A 103 16.15 7.31 30.47
C ILE A 103 14.99 6.75 29.63
N SER A 104 13.77 6.77 30.15
CA SER A 104 12.60 6.14 29.52
C SER A 104 12.18 6.85 28.24
N LEU A 105 12.07 8.18 28.25
CA LEU A 105 11.72 8.94 27.05
C LEU A 105 12.87 8.93 26.03
N HIS A 106 14.12 9.00 26.50
CA HIS A 106 15.30 8.91 25.63
C HIS A 106 15.37 7.56 24.90
N SER A 107 15.29 6.45 25.62
CA SER A 107 15.29 5.10 25.03
C SER A 107 14.10 4.89 24.07
N TYR A 108 12.91 5.37 24.43
CA TYR A 108 11.75 5.31 23.54
C TYR A 108 11.97 6.11 22.25
N THR A 109 12.56 7.31 22.35
CA THR A 109 12.83 8.17 21.19
C THR A 109 13.86 7.53 20.26
N LEU A 110 14.93 6.93 20.79
CA LEU A 110 15.89 6.19 19.96
C LEU A 110 15.22 5.01 19.25
N ALA A 111 14.38 4.27 19.95
CA ALA A 111 13.62 3.17 19.34
C ALA A 111 12.63 3.64 18.28
N TYR A 112 12.00 4.80 18.48
CA TYR A 112 11.13 5.44 17.52
C TYR A 112 11.87 5.85 16.24
N ILE A 113 13.02 6.52 16.36
CA ILE A 113 13.81 6.90 15.18
C ILE A 113 14.27 5.65 14.44
N LYS A 114 14.71 4.60 15.16
CA LYS A 114 15.14 3.34 14.54
C LYS A 114 13.98 2.59 13.89
N SER A 115 12.76 2.61 14.45
CA SER A 115 11.60 1.98 13.80
C SER A 115 11.24 2.69 12.50
N VAL A 116 11.25 4.03 12.49
CA VAL A 116 11.07 4.83 11.26
C VAL A 116 12.13 4.48 10.22
N GLU A 117 13.40 4.36 10.61
CA GLU A 117 14.49 3.96 9.71
C GLU A 117 14.25 2.59 9.07
N LEU A 118 13.86 1.58 9.85
CA LEU A 118 13.61 0.23 9.33
C LEU A 118 12.44 0.20 8.36
N VAL A 119 11.33 0.87 8.72
CA VAL A 119 10.15 0.95 7.86
C VAL A 119 10.44 1.76 6.59
N TYR A 120 11.21 2.85 6.70
CA TYR A 120 11.65 3.63 5.55
C TYR A 120 12.49 2.78 4.60
N ASN A 121 13.47 2.05 5.12
CA ASN A 121 14.31 1.14 4.33
C ASN A 121 13.50 0.04 3.66
N GLU A 122 12.43 -0.45 4.31
CA GLU A 122 11.50 -1.40 3.71
C GLU A 122 10.74 -0.77 2.54
N PHE A 123 10.20 0.44 2.71
CA PHE A 123 9.52 1.15 1.61
C PHE A 123 10.45 1.54 0.47
N ALA A 124 11.70 1.90 0.77
CA ALA A 124 12.73 2.23 -0.20
C ALA A 124 13.09 1.05 -1.14
N LYS A 125 12.69 -0.18 -0.82
CA LYS A 125 12.80 -1.33 -1.74
C LYS A 125 11.93 -1.20 -3.00
N GLY A 126 10.98 -0.26 -3.03
CA GLY A 126 10.15 0.04 -4.20
C GLY A 126 9.01 -0.97 -4.43
N ASN A 127 8.64 -1.75 -3.40
CA ASN A 127 7.52 -2.68 -3.45
C ASN A 127 6.15 -1.98 -3.32
N VAL A 128 6.15 -0.80 -2.70
CA VAL A 128 5.03 0.14 -2.61
C VAL A 128 5.39 1.41 -3.37
N VAL A 129 4.38 2.20 -3.75
CA VAL A 129 4.62 3.38 -4.59
C VAL A 129 4.63 4.66 -3.77
N ASP A 130 5.77 5.35 -3.85
CA ASP A 130 5.95 6.68 -3.30
C ASP A 130 5.04 7.70 -4.02
N GLY A 131 4.44 8.61 -3.26
CA GLY A 131 3.47 9.59 -3.76
C GLY A 131 2.03 9.07 -3.88
N GLU A 132 1.78 7.77 -3.68
CA GLU A 132 0.44 7.18 -3.77
C GLU A 132 0.11 6.31 -2.55
N ASP A 133 0.92 5.29 -2.26
CA ASP A 133 0.72 4.40 -1.12
C ASP A 133 1.34 4.93 0.17
N VAL A 134 2.51 5.57 0.03
CA VAL A 134 3.32 6.15 1.10
C VAL A 134 4.01 7.40 0.59
N LEU A 135 4.44 8.29 1.50
CA LEU A 135 5.23 9.48 1.17
C LEU A 135 6.60 9.37 1.82
N LEU A 136 7.65 9.24 1.00
CA LEU A 136 9.04 8.99 1.42
C LEU A 136 9.94 10.22 1.33
N ASP A 137 9.37 11.39 1.05
CA ASP A 137 10.14 12.63 1.06
C ASP A 137 10.65 12.94 2.47
N HIS A 138 11.98 13.00 2.59
CA HIS A 138 12.70 13.26 3.83
C HIS A 138 13.06 14.74 3.99
N HIS A 139 12.76 15.57 2.98
CA HIS A 139 12.92 17.02 3.01
C HIS A 139 14.33 17.51 3.39
N GLY A 140 15.34 16.69 3.09
CA GLY A 140 16.75 16.94 3.42
C GLY A 140 17.18 16.54 4.83
N ILE A 141 16.31 15.88 5.62
CA ILE A 141 16.67 15.30 6.92
C ILE A 141 17.15 13.86 6.73
N SER A 142 18.31 13.53 7.29
CA SER A 142 18.81 12.15 7.31
C SER A 142 17.94 11.27 8.22
N ILE A 143 17.41 10.17 7.68
CA ILE A 143 16.54 9.22 8.41
C ILE A 143 17.34 8.14 9.17
N GLY A 144 18.65 8.02 8.93
CA GLY A 144 19.49 6.98 9.52
C GLY A 144 20.08 7.36 10.89
N MET A 145 20.03 6.42 11.85
CA MET A 145 20.80 6.49 13.09
C MET A 145 22.04 5.60 13.06
N SER A 146 23.10 6.08 13.73
CA SER A 146 24.35 5.34 13.90
C SER A 146 24.23 4.10 14.79
N ASN A 147 23.26 4.07 15.72
CA ASN A 147 23.09 2.94 16.64
C ASN A 147 22.54 1.71 15.92
N SER A 148 22.98 0.51 16.30
CA SER A 148 22.41 -0.73 15.77
C SER A 148 21.06 -1.05 16.42
N VAL A 149 20.27 -1.95 15.82
CA VAL A 149 18.99 -2.39 16.39
C VAL A 149 19.20 -3.01 17.77
N GLU A 150 20.23 -3.85 17.91
CA GLU A 150 20.56 -4.56 19.16
C GLU A 150 20.91 -3.58 20.28
N GLN A 151 21.69 -2.54 19.98
CA GLN A 151 22.04 -1.51 20.97
C GLN A 151 20.79 -0.80 21.48
N VAL A 152 19.88 -0.44 20.58
CA VAL A 152 18.62 0.24 20.93
C VAL A 152 17.70 -0.69 21.74
N MET A 153 17.66 -1.98 21.41
CA MET A 153 16.91 -2.96 22.21
C MET A 153 17.46 -3.10 23.63
N VAL A 154 18.78 -3.13 23.81
CA VAL A 154 19.39 -3.15 25.16
C VAL A 154 19.04 -1.90 25.96
N MET A 155 19.08 -0.72 25.33
CA MET A 155 18.69 0.54 25.99
C MET A 155 17.20 0.58 26.38
N LEU A 156 16.33 -0.05 25.60
CA LEU A 156 14.92 -0.22 25.94
C LEU A 156 14.75 -1.19 27.12
N ASP A 157 15.42 -2.33 27.10
CA ASP A 157 15.34 -3.34 28.17
C ASP A 157 15.85 -2.77 29.51
N ASP A 158 16.93 -2.01 29.49
CA ASP A 158 17.45 -1.28 30.65
C ASP A 158 16.45 -0.25 31.18
N ALA A 159 15.75 0.47 30.29
CA ALA A 159 14.73 1.44 30.69
C ALA A 159 13.51 0.74 31.31
N ILE A 160 13.06 -0.37 30.72
CA ILE A 160 11.95 -1.19 31.23
C ILE A 160 12.25 -1.70 32.64
N GLN A 161 13.49 -2.13 32.91
CA GLN A 161 13.90 -2.62 34.23
C GLN A 161 14.00 -1.53 35.29
N LYS A 162 14.41 -0.31 34.91
CA LYS A 162 14.60 0.82 35.83
C LYS A 162 13.31 1.59 36.10
N GLU A 163 12.31 1.46 35.24
CA GLU A 163 11.06 2.20 35.34
C GLU A 163 10.10 1.57 36.36
N ILE A 164 9.58 2.38 37.28
CA ILE A 164 8.67 1.93 38.34
C ILE A 164 7.21 2.02 37.89
N SER A 165 6.89 2.94 36.97
CA SER A 165 5.53 3.13 36.46
C SER A 165 5.12 2.02 35.48
N SER A 166 3.99 1.36 35.76
CA SER A 166 3.42 0.33 34.87
C SER A 166 3.09 0.88 33.49
N ASP A 167 2.63 2.13 33.41
CA ASP A 167 2.09 2.71 32.18
C ASP A 167 3.20 3.07 31.17
N ILE A 168 4.35 3.52 31.68
CA ILE A 168 5.54 3.80 30.86
C ILE A 168 6.15 2.46 30.42
N SER A 169 6.26 1.50 31.34
CA SER A 169 6.82 0.17 31.06
C SER A 169 6.04 -0.55 29.95
N GLN A 170 4.70 -0.48 29.95
CA GLN A 170 3.86 -1.05 28.88
C GLN A 170 4.13 -0.41 27.51
N ARG A 171 4.34 0.92 27.44
CA ARG A 171 4.64 1.63 26.18
C ARG A 171 6.03 1.29 25.65
N LEU A 172 7.01 1.18 26.55
CA LEU A 172 8.36 0.72 26.21
C LEU A 172 8.33 -0.73 25.69
N ALA A 173 7.57 -1.61 26.34
CA ALA A 173 7.40 -3.00 25.92
C ALA A 173 6.73 -3.10 24.54
N LEU A 174 5.67 -2.31 24.28
CA LEU A 174 5.07 -2.24 22.95
C LEU A 174 6.10 -1.81 21.90
N ARG A 175 6.84 -0.73 22.17
CA ARG A 175 7.83 -0.18 21.26
C ARG A 175 8.94 -1.19 20.96
N ARG A 176 9.38 -1.93 21.97
CA ARG A 176 10.33 -3.04 21.83
C ARG A 176 9.79 -4.13 20.91
N SER A 177 8.54 -4.54 21.10
CA SER A 177 7.89 -5.55 20.24
C SER A 177 7.76 -5.07 18.79
N MET A 178 7.39 -3.80 18.57
CA MET A 178 7.36 -3.19 17.23
C MET A 178 8.74 -3.18 16.56
N LEU A 179 9.77 -2.76 17.29
CA LEU A 179 11.13 -2.73 16.78
C LEU A 179 11.61 -4.13 16.38
N SER A 180 11.28 -5.14 17.19
CA SER A 180 11.58 -6.53 16.88
C SER A 180 10.83 -7.03 15.64
N LEU A 181 9.55 -6.69 15.50
CA LEU A 181 8.76 -7.00 14.29
C LEU A 181 9.39 -6.37 13.04
N PHE A 182 9.82 -5.11 13.11
CA PHE A 182 10.39 -4.43 11.95
C PHE A 182 11.79 -4.91 11.59
N ALA A 183 12.62 -5.25 12.58
CA ALA A 183 13.94 -5.82 12.34
C ALA A 183 13.86 -7.27 11.86
N ASN A 184 13.00 -8.06 12.51
CA ASN A 184 12.80 -9.48 12.27
C ASN A 184 11.30 -9.76 12.13
N SER A 185 10.80 -9.61 10.90
CA SER A 185 9.39 -9.77 10.52
C SER A 185 8.66 -10.98 11.14
N SER A 186 9.38 -12.05 11.49
CA SER A 186 8.85 -13.31 12.02
C SER A 186 8.36 -13.28 13.48
N GLN A 187 8.60 -12.23 14.26
CA GLN A 187 8.17 -12.20 15.66
C GLN A 187 6.75 -11.62 15.82
N PRO A 188 5.87 -12.25 16.62
CA PRO A 188 4.53 -11.72 16.87
C PRO A 188 4.61 -10.42 17.69
N LEU A 189 3.66 -9.51 17.45
CA LEU A 189 3.54 -8.33 18.28
C LEU A 189 2.87 -8.74 19.60
N ASP A 190 3.56 -8.50 20.72
CA ASP A 190 2.93 -8.51 22.02
C ASP A 190 2.24 -7.16 22.23
N LEU A 191 0.90 -7.17 22.28
CA LEU A 191 0.05 -5.99 22.37
C LEU A 191 -0.39 -5.80 23.82
N PRO A 192 0.37 -5.03 24.64
CA PRO A 192 -0.10 -4.68 25.96
C PRO A 192 -1.40 -3.87 25.85
N ARG A 193 -2.35 -4.16 26.74
CA ARG A 193 -3.59 -3.37 26.85
C ARG A 193 -3.28 -2.10 27.65
N PHE A 194 -3.15 -0.97 26.98
CA PHE A 194 -3.07 0.33 27.63
C PHE A 194 -4.04 1.33 27.00
N SER A 195 -4.50 2.27 27.82
CA SER A 195 -5.31 3.40 27.35
C SER A 195 -4.40 4.46 26.76
N ILE A 196 -4.75 4.94 25.58
CA ILE A 196 -4.06 6.04 24.91
C ILE A 196 -4.47 7.34 25.59
N SER A 197 -3.48 8.10 26.04
CA SER A 197 -3.72 9.39 26.69
C SER A 197 -3.90 10.47 25.61
N PRO A 198 -5.03 11.19 25.57
CA PRO A 198 -5.23 12.23 24.58
C PRO A 198 -4.43 13.47 24.96
N ILE A 199 -3.20 13.61 24.43
CA ILE A 199 -2.51 14.90 24.41
C ILE A 199 -2.88 15.61 23.11
N SER A 200 -3.84 16.52 23.23
CA SER A 200 -4.17 17.50 22.21
C SER A 200 -3.36 18.78 22.53
N ASN A 201 -2.38 19.11 21.68
CA ASN A 201 -1.63 20.38 21.68
C ASN A 201 -0.49 20.53 22.71
N SER A 202 0.46 19.60 22.73
CA SER A 202 1.76 19.84 23.39
C SER A 202 2.72 20.59 22.47
N PRO A 203 3.45 21.62 22.95
CA PRO A 203 4.51 22.31 22.19
C PRO A 203 5.68 21.38 21.79
N ALA A 204 5.74 20.18 22.35
CA ALA A 204 6.66 19.12 21.94
C ALA A 204 6.46 18.66 20.49
N PHE A 205 5.25 18.88 19.94
CA PHE A 205 4.91 18.57 18.55
C PHE A 205 4.60 19.87 17.83
N THR A 206 5.44 20.24 16.88
CA THR A 206 5.29 21.48 16.12
C THR A 206 5.50 21.18 14.66
N PRO A 207 4.70 21.75 13.74
CA PRO A 207 5.01 21.69 12.32
C PRO A 207 6.41 22.24 12.05
N VAL A 208 7.33 21.38 11.60
CA VAL A 208 8.73 21.75 11.27
C VAL A 208 8.84 22.26 9.83
N THR A 209 7.71 22.40 9.16
CA THR A 209 7.50 22.74 7.75
C THR A 209 8.14 24.06 7.35
N HIS A 210 8.17 25.04 8.24
CA HIS A 210 8.85 26.33 8.05
C HIS A 210 10.40 26.23 8.10
N LEU A 211 10.96 25.15 8.64
CA LEU A 211 12.40 24.91 8.73
C LEU A 211 12.93 23.98 7.65
N LEU A 212 12.04 23.26 6.96
CA LEU A 212 12.39 22.24 5.99
C LEU A 212 12.32 22.77 4.57
N ARG A 213 13.12 22.16 3.69
CA ARG A 213 13.03 22.44 2.25
C ARG A 213 11.74 21.80 1.74
N GLN A 214 10.65 22.53 1.88
CA GLN A 214 9.35 22.05 1.50
C GLN A 214 8.98 22.55 0.10
N ALA A 215 8.65 21.62 -0.78
CA ALA A 215 8.17 21.89 -2.13
C ALA A 215 6.68 21.56 -2.29
N MET A 216 5.97 21.24 -1.20
CA MET A 216 4.57 20.82 -1.24
C MET A 216 3.71 21.50 -0.16
N PRO A 217 2.43 21.75 -0.43
CA PRO A 217 1.48 22.26 0.57
C PRO A 217 1.28 21.28 1.74
N LEU A 218 0.80 21.79 2.86
CA LEU A 218 0.53 21.00 4.07
C LEU A 218 -0.75 20.18 3.92
N MET A 219 -0.72 18.93 4.38
CA MET A 219 -1.92 18.09 4.46
C MET A 219 -2.28 17.87 5.93
N PRO A 220 -3.55 18.10 6.33
CA PRO A 220 -3.96 17.84 7.70
C PRO A 220 -3.82 16.36 8.03
N SER A 221 -3.09 16.03 9.09
CA SER A 221 -2.95 14.66 9.57
C SER A 221 -4.29 14.16 10.13
N ALA A 222 -4.85 13.09 9.55
CA ALA A 222 -5.99 12.40 10.14
C ALA A 222 -5.53 11.57 11.34
N LEU A 223 -6.19 11.72 12.49
CA LEU A 223 -5.93 10.88 13.67
C LEU A 223 -6.41 9.45 13.40
N CYS A 224 -5.50 8.49 13.50
CA CYS A 224 -5.81 7.06 13.44
C CYS A 224 -5.79 6.45 14.85
N ASP A 225 -6.64 5.45 15.11
CA ASP A 225 -6.59 4.64 16.33
C ASP A 225 -5.39 3.66 16.26
N PRO A 226 -4.33 3.86 17.07
CA PRO A 226 -3.17 2.99 17.11
C PRO A 226 -3.49 1.53 17.42
N CYS A 227 -4.46 1.28 18.29
CA CYS A 227 -4.80 -0.08 18.71
C CYS A 227 -5.37 -0.87 17.53
N LEU A 228 -6.28 -0.27 16.76
CA LEU A 228 -6.86 -0.88 15.57
C LEU A 228 -5.77 -1.16 14.52
N TYR A 229 -4.89 -0.18 14.28
CA TYR A 229 -3.79 -0.32 13.33
C TYR A 229 -2.85 -1.46 13.73
N LEU A 230 -2.39 -1.50 14.98
CA LEU A 230 -1.42 -2.49 15.43
C LEU A 230 -2.01 -3.90 15.47
N ASN A 231 -3.28 -4.06 15.85
CA ASN A 231 -3.99 -5.35 15.75
C ASN A 231 -4.06 -5.84 14.30
N ARG A 232 -4.38 -4.93 13.36
CA ARG A 232 -4.41 -5.25 11.93
C ARG A 232 -3.02 -5.60 11.41
N LEU A 233 -2.01 -4.85 11.81
CA LEU A 233 -0.61 -5.08 11.43
C LEU A 233 -0.14 -6.47 11.88
N ASP A 234 -0.31 -6.80 13.17
CA ASP A 234 0.09 -8.10 13.71
C ASP A 234 -0.67 -9.26 13.04
N GLY A 235 -1.99 -9.14 12.89
CA GLY A 235 -2.81 -10.16 12.23
C GLY A 235 -2.39 -10.38 10.77
N GLN A 236 -2.15 -9.29 10.02
CA GLN A 236 -1.72 -9.37 8.62
C GLN A 236 -0.29 -9.90 8.49
N MET A 237 0.64 -9.48 9.35
CA MET A 237 2.00 -10.02 9.38
C MET A 237 1.99 -11.52 9.68
N ARG A 238 1.33 -11.97 10.75
CA ARG A 238 1.23 -13.40 11.07
C ARG A 238 0.69 -14.22 9.90
N ALA A 239 -0.29 -13.70 9.17
CA ALA A 239 -0.80 -14.36 7.99
C ALA A 239 0.25 -14.43 6.87
N VAL A 240 0.96 -13.33 6.56
CA VAL A 240 2.09 -13.33 5.62
C VAL A 240 3.20 -14.32 6.02
N HIS A 241 3.44 -14.47 7.32
CA HIS A 241 4.43 -15.41 7.86
C HIS A 241 3.97 -16.87 7.78
N GLY A 242 2.69 -17.14 8.01
CA GLY A 242 2.10 -18.47 7.95
C GLY A 242 1.88 -19.02 6.54
N ILE A 243 2.00 -18.18 5.51
CA ILE A 243 1.82 -18.60 4.12
C ILE A 243 3.05 -19.38 3.64
N VAL A 244 2.86 -20.69 3.49
CA VAL A 244 3.82 -21.58 2.85
C VAL A 244 3.31 -21.96 1.47
N GLY A 245 3.97 -21.42 0.44
CA GLY A 245 3.75 -21.77 -0.95
C GLY A 245 2.70 -20.93 -1.70
N PRO A 246 2.67 -21.04 -3.04
CA PRO A 246 1.96 -20.11 -3.93
C PRO A 246 0.43 -20.17 -3.83
N LYS A 247 -0.15 -21.33 -3.48
CA LYS A 247 -1.61 -21.47 -3.33
C LYS A 247 -2.16 -20.73 -2.10
N ALA A 248 -1.39 -20.71 -1.02
CA ALA A 248 -1.76 -19.99 0.19
C ALA A 248 -1.65 -18.47 -0.02
N TRP A 249 -0.67 -18.01 -0.81
CA TRP A 249 -0.59 -16.61 -1.26
C TRP A 249 -1.84 -16.17 -2.01
N GLN A 250 -2.28 -16.94 -3.01
CA GLN A 250 -3.48 -16.60 -3.79
C GLN A 250 -4.76 -16.50 -2.94
N ALA A 251 -4.91 -17.36 -1.93
CA ALA A 251 -6.07 -17.33 -1.04
C ALA A 251 -6.06 -16.10 -0.13
N TYR A 252 -4.90 -15.78 0.44
CA TYR A 252 -4.69 -14.66 1.36
C TYR A 252 -4.91 -13.29 0.68
N LEU A 253 -4.42 -13.15 -0.54
CA LEU A 253 -4.47 -11.91 -1.31
C LEU A 253 -5.87 -11.49 -1.76
N SER A 254 -6.91 -12.29 -1.49
CA SER A 254 -8.27 -12.09 -1.98
C SER A 254 -9.25 -11.47 -0.97
N THR A 255 -8.83 -11.27 0.29
CA THR A 255 -9.75 -11.02 1.40
C THR A 255 -9.82 -9.58 1.90
N GLU A 256 -8.68 -8.89 2.04
CA GLU A 256 -8.64 -7.54 2.64
C GLU A 256 -7.53 -6.68 2.03
N GLU A 257 -7.72 -5.36 2.10
CA GLU A 257 -6.65 -4.42 1.78
C GLU A 257 -5.52 -4.57 2.82
N LEU A 258 -4.30 -4.76 2.34
CA LEU A 258 -3.14 -4.92 3.20
C LEU A 258 -2.53 -3.55 3.53
N LEU A 259 -2.04 -3.40 4.76
CA LEU A 259 -1.29 -2.21 5.14
C LEU A 259 -0.04 -2.04 4.25
N PRO A 260 0.36 -0.81 3.89
CA PRO A 260 1.52 -0.59 3.00
C PRO A 260 2.78 -1.33 3.44
N TYR A 261 3.08 -1.32 4.74
CA TYR A 261 4.22 -2.06 5.30
C TYR A 261 4.13 -3.57 5.00
N VAL A 262 2.97 -4.17 5.27
CA VAL A 262 2.74 -5.60 5.01
C VAL A 262 2.84 -5.91 3.51
N ARG A 263 2.32 -5.01 2.64
CA ARG A 263 2.42 -5.13 1.18
C ARG A 263 3.88 -5.19 0.74
N SER A 264 4.71 -4.31 1.29
CA SER A 264 6.14 -4.29 0.99
C SER A 264 6.85 -5.58 1.41
N VAL A 265 6.66 -6.01 2.66
CA VAL A 265 7.28 -7.22 3.21
C VAL A 265 6.84 -8.46 2.43
N ALA A 266 5.56 -8.57 2.12
CA ALA A 266 5.01 -9.67 1.34
C ALA A 266 5.61 -9.73 -0.08
N ALA A 267 5.77 -8.58 -0.74
CA ALA A 267 6.38 -8.51 -2.07
C ALA A 267 7.87 -8.92 -2.03
N GLY A 268 8.59 -8.52 -0.99
CA GLY A 268 9.97 -8.95 -0.74
C GLY A 268 10.07 -10.47 -0.60
N ARG A 269 9.18 -11.10 0.18
CA ARG A 269 9.13 -12.56 0.33
C ARG A 269 8.82 -13.29 -0.98
N ILE A 270 7.90 -12.77 -1.79
CA ILE A 270 7.62 -13.34 -3.11
C ILE A 270 8.88 -13.25 -4.01
N ALA A 271 9.66 -12.16 -3.91
CA ALA A 271 10.93 -12.03 -4.62
C ALA A 271 11.98 -13.05 -4.16
N GLU A 272 12.07 -13.30 -2.86
CA GLU A 272 12.98 -14.33 -2.31
C GLU A 272 12.61 -15.73 -2.76
N MET A 273 11.31 -16.04 -2.80
CA MET A 273 10.81 -17.32 -3.32
C MET A 273 11.15 -17.51 -4.80
N ASP A 274 11.04 -16.45 -5.61
CA ASP A 274 11.46 -16.47 -7.01
C ASP A 274 12.97 -16.75 -7.14
N ASN A 275 13.81 -16.01 -6.42
CA ASN A 275 15.25 -16.23 -6.43
C ASN A 275 15.62 -17.68 -6.03
N ALA A 276 14.93 -18.24 -5.04
CA ALA A 276 15.12 -19.64 -4.64
C ALA A 276 14.68 -20.62 -5.74
N TYR A 277 13.54 -20.36 -6.39
CA TYR A 277 13.04 -21.17 -7.50
C TYR A 277 14.00 -21.14 -8.71
N GLN A 278 14.50 -19.96 -9.09
CA GLN A 278 15.46 -19.81 -10.19
C GLN A 278 16.78 -20.56 -9.92
N ARG A 279 17.26 -20.59 -8.68
CA ARG A 279 18.45 -21.38 -8.31
C ARG A 279 18.22 -22.88 -8.49
N LEU A 280 17.03 -23.37 -8.13
CA LEU A 280 16.65 -24.77 -8.30
C LEU A 280 16.47 -25.13 -9.78
N SER A 281 15.88 -24.24 -10.58
CA SER A 281 15.64 -24.48 -12.01
C SER A 281 16.93 -24.41 -12.85
N ALA A 282 17.95 -23.68 -12.41
CA ALA A 282 19.26 -23.66 -13.07
C ALA A 282 19.95 -25.05 -13.12
N HIS A 283 19.52 -26.00 -12.28
CA HIS A 283 20.08 -27.35 -12.21
C HIS A 283 19.34 -28.37 -13.09
N THR A 284 18.19 -27.99 -13.67
CA THR A 284 17.44 -28.80 -14.63
C THR A 284 17.69 -28.30 -16.05
N GLN A 285 17.85 -29.21 -17.01
CA GLN A 285 18.19 -28.90 -18.41
C GLN A 285 17.31 -27.77 -18.99
N SER A 286 17.96 -26.85 -19.72
CA SER A 286 17.45 -25.60 -20.29
C SER A 286 15.94 -25.64 -20.60
N PRO A 287 15.09 -25.02 -19.76
CA PRO A 287 13.72 -24.74 -20.17
C PRO A 287 13.78 -23.78 -21.37
N GLY A 288 12.99 -24.04 -22.41
CA GLY A 288 12.94 -23.16 -23.59
C GLY A 288 12.72 -21.70 -23.18
N ILE A 289 13.35 -20.76 -23.90
CA ILE A 289 13.43 -19.32 -23.57
C ILE A 289 12.09 -18.73 -23.12
N TRP A 290 10.97 -19.13 -23.74
CA TRP A 290 9.64 -18.63 -23.38
C TRP A 290 9.19 -19.01 -21.95
N ARG A 291 9.65 -20.13 -21.40
CA ARG A 291 9.32 -20.57 -20.02
C ARG A 291 9.98 -19.70 -18.97
N SER A 292 11.26 -19.38 -19.16
CA SER A 292 11.96 -18.42 -18.29
C SER A 292 11.29 -17.05 -18.31
N ILE A 293 10.81 -16.60 -19.48
CA ILE A 293 10.04 -15.34 -19.60
C ILE A 293 8.66 -15.45 -18.95
N ALA A 294 8.02 -16.63 -18.99
CA ALA A 294 6.74 -16.88 -18.34
C ALA A 294 6.85 -16.85 -16.81
N ASP A 295 7.97 -17.32 -16.25
CA ASP A 295 8.23 -17.28 -14.80
C ASP A 295 8.20 -15.83 -14.30
N GLY A 296 8.93 -14.92 -14.96
CA GLY A 296 8.90 -13.48 -14.65
C GLY A 296 7.49 -12.88 -14.67
N CYS A 297 6.64 -13.28 -15.63
CA CYS A 297 5.25 -12.86 -15.69
C CYS A 297 4.39 -13.45 -14.57
N ALA A 298 4.66 -14.69 -14.14
CA ALA A 298 3.97 -15.32 -13.02
C ALA A 298 4.23 -14.57 -11.71
N ILE A 299 5.47 -14.17 -11.46
CA ILE A 299 5.82 -13.40 -10.26
C ILE A 299 5.19 -12.01 -10.31
N ALA A 300 5.23 -11.34 -11.47
CA ALA A 300 4.53 -10.07 -11.64
C ALA A 300 3.03 -10.23 -11.33
N THR A 301 2.40 -11.32 -11.79
CA THR A 301 0.99 -11.65 -11.50
C THR A 301 0.75 -11.84 -10.00
N LEU A 302 1.63 -12.56 -9.30
CA LEU A 302 1.53 -12.77 -7.85
C LEU A 302 1.72 -11.49 -7.04
N ARG A 303 2.45 -10.50 -7.57
CA ARG A 303 2.63 -9.20 -6.94
C ARG A 303 1.46 -8.24 -7.16
N VAL A 304 0.66 -8.42 -8.22
CA VAL A 304 -0.46 -7.50 -8.51
C VAL A 304 -1.40 -7.35 -7.31
N PRO A 305 -1.91 -8.42 -6.67
CA PRO A 305 -2.81 -8.29 -5.53
C PRO A 305 -2.22 -7.56 -4.31
N LEU A 306 -0.88 -7.46 -4.22
CA LEU A 306 -0.20 -6.71 -3.16
C LEU A 306 -0.21 -5.20 -3.39
N GLN A 307 -0.79 -4.71 -4.49
CA GLN A 307 -0.88 -3.29 -4.79
C GLN A 307 -2.23 -2.74 -4.32
N ASN A 308 -2.39 -1.42 -4.27
CA ASN A 308 -3.71 -0.83 -3.98
C ASN A 308 -4.72 -1.18 -5.10
N ARG A 309 -6.02 -1.09 -4.81
CA ARG A 309 -7.07 -1.59 -5.73
C ARG A 309 -7.05 -0.90 -7.11
N ALA A 310 -6.76 0.40 -7.17
CA ALA A 310 -6.66 1.14 -8.43
C ALA A 310 -5.47 0.68 -9.28
N ARG A 311 -4.32 0.46 -8.65
CA ARG A 311 -3.10 -0.05 -9.28
C ARG A 311 -3.23 -1.51 -9.66
N GLN A 312 -3.87 -2.34 -8.85
CA GLN A 312 -4.21 -3.73 -9.18
C GLN A 312 -4.86 -3.81 -10.56
N ARG A 313 -5.91 -3.01 -10.79
CA ARG A 313 -6.61 -2.97 -12.08
C ARG A 313 -5.66 -2.65 -13.24
N ARG A 314 -4.87 -1.58 -13.13
CA ARG A 314 -3.94 -1.13 -14.17
C ARG A 314 -2.88 -2.20 -14.48
N LEU A 315 -2.33 -2.80 -13.43
CA LEU A 315 -1.31 -3.84 -13.55
C LEU A 315 -1.87 -5.13 -14.12
N TYR A 316 -3.07 -5.57 -13.74
CA TYR A 316 -3.69 -6.74 -14.34
C TYR A 316 -3.88 -6.58 -15.85
N LEU A 317 -4.23 -5.39 -16.35
CA LEU A 317 -4.30 -5.13 -17.79
C LEU A 317 -2.92 -5.24 -18.46
N SER A 318 -1.89 -4.65 -17.86
CA SER A 318 -0.51 -4.73 -18.36
C SER A 318 0.03 -6.17 -18.37
N VAL A 319 -0.23 -6.91 -17.30
CA VAL A 319 0.18 -8.31 -17.14
C VAL A 319 -0.63 -9.21 -18.08
N ALA A 320 -1.92 -8.94 -18.31
CA ALA A 320 -2.72 -9.65 -19.30
C ALA A 320 -2.17 -9.48 -20.73
N HIS A 321 -1.71 -8.27 -21.08
CA HIS A 321 -1.03 -8.04 -22.36
C HIS A 321 0.27 -8.84 -22.44
N SER A 322 1.05 -8.85 -21.36
CA SER A 322 2.27 -9.66 -21.29
C SER A 322 1.95 -11.14 -21.50
N TRP A 323 0.97 -11.70 -20.78
CA TRP A 323 0.54 -13.09 -20.95
C TRP A 323 0.04 -13.42 -22.36
N HIS A 324 -0.55 -12.45 -23.07
CA HIS A 324 -0.96 -12.63 -24.46
C HIS A 324 0.23 -12.90 -25.38
N GLU A 325 1.32 -12.13 -25.25
CA GLU A 325 2.54 -12.33 -26.03
C GLU A 325 3.19 -13.70 -25.71
N ARG A 326 3.12 -14.15 -24.45
CA ARG A 326 3.68 -15.46 -24.06
C ARG A 326 2.82 -16.60 -24.57
N ALA A 327 1.50 -16.44 -24.58
CA ALA A 327 0.58 -17.41 -25.17
C ALA A 327 0.82 -17.55 -26.68
N THR A 328 0.94 -16.44 -27.42
CA THR A 328 1.23 -16.47 -28.86
C THR A 328 2.60 -17.08 -29.17
N SER A 329 3.60 -16.83 -28.31
CA SER A 329 4.93 -17.47 -28.40
C SER A 329 4.85 -18.98 -28.16
N ALA A 330 4.14 -19.43 -27.12
CA ALA A 330 3.95 -20.86 -26.83
C ALA A 330 3.19 -21.57 -27.97
N PHE A 331 2.18 -20.91 -28.53
CA PHE A 331 1.45 -21.40 -29.70
C PHE A 331 2.37 -21.55 -30.92
N SER A 332 3.21 -20.55 -31.19
CA SER A 332 4.19 -20.58 -32.29
C SER A 332 5.23 -21.69 -32.12
N ALA A 333 5.63 -21.95 -30.88
CA ALA A 333 6.50 -23.06 -30.50
C ALA A 333 5.80 -24.44 -30.51
N ARG A 334 4.51 -24.49 -30.87
CA ARG A 334 3.65 -25.69 -30.84
C ARG A 334 3.51 -26.32 -29.44
N ASP A 335 3.76 -25.56 -28.38
CA ASP A 335 3.49 -25.99 -27.00
C ASP A 335 2.03 -25.66 -26.65
N LEU A 336 1.13 -26.58 -26.99
CA LEU A 336 -0.31 -26.43 -26.78
C LEU A 336 -0.67 -26.37 -25.29
N GLU A 337 0.10 -27.01 -24.42
CA GLU A 337 -0.14 -26.98 -22.98
C GLU A 337 0.28 -25.62 -22.41
N GLY A 338 1.48 -25.15 -22.75
CA GLY A 338 1.95 -23.82 -22.41
C GLY A 338 1.00 -22.72 -22.89
N PHE A 339 0.50 -22.83 -24.12
CA PHE A 339 -0.51 -21.92 -24.65
C PHE A 339 -1.79 -21.91 -23.80
N ARG A 340 -2.33 -23.07 -23.42
CA ARG A 340 -3.55 -23.15 -22.60
C ARG A 340 -3.37 -22.49 -21.23
N TRP A 341 -2.27 -22.76 -20.55
CA TRP A 341 -1.98 -22.18 -19.24
C TRP A 341 -1.80 -20.68 -19.30
N THR A 342 -0.96 -20.19 -20.21
CA THR A 342 -0.70 -18.75 -20.38
C THR A 342 -1.95 -18.00 -20.83
N HIS A 343 -2.78 -18.60 -21.69
CA HIS A 343 -4.06 -18.04 -22.08
C HIS A 343 -5.06 -17.99 -20.93
N ALA A 344 -5.13 -19.03 -20.10
CA ALA A 344 -5.99 -19.04 -18.92
C ALA A 344 -5.59 -17.95 -17.91
N LEU A 345 -4.27 -17.79 -17.65
CA LEU A 345 -3.75 -16.73 -16.78
C LEU A 345 -4.04 -15.33 -17.32
N ARG A 346 -3.93 -15.13 -18.64
CA ARG A 346 -4.36 -13.89 -19.29
C ARG A 346 -5.82 -13.57 -19.00
N LEU A 347 -6.71 -14.54 -19.22
CA LEU A 347 -8.15 -14.34 -19.02
C LEU A 347 -8.49 -14.08 -17.56
N ASP A 348 -7.81 -14.74 -16.61
CA ASP A 348 -7.96 -14.48 -15.18
C ASP A 348 -7.53 -13.04 -14.82
N CYS A 349 -6.42 -12.54 -15.39
CA CYS A 349 -6.02 -11.14 -15.22
C CYS A 349 -7.06 -10.16 -15.78
N LEU A 350 -7.62 -10.43 -16.96
CA LEU A 350 -8.65 -9.58 -17.57
C LEU A 350 -9.94 -9.57 -16.73
N LEU A 351 -10.31 -10.74 -16.19
CA LEU A 351 -11.44 -10.89 -15.29
C LEU A 351 -11.24 -10.07 -14.01
N GLU A 352 -10.07 -10.19 -13.37
CA GLU A 352 -9.73 -9.43 -12.17
C GLU A 352 -9.66 -7.93 -12.41
N ALA A 353 -9.12 -7.49 -13.54
CA ALA A 353 -9.12 -6.06 -13.91
C ALA A 353 -10.55 -5.51 -14.01
N SER A 354 -11.48 -6.31 -14.54
CA SER A 354 -12.88 -5.91 -14.71
C SER A 354 -13.63 -5.92 -13.38
N LEU A 355 -13.39 -6.90 -12.51
CA LEU A 355 -13.92 -6.92 -11.14
C LEU A 355 -13.38 -5.74 -10.32
N ALA A 356 -12.09 -5.42 -10.45
CA ALA A 356 -11.52 -4.25 -9.80
C ALA A 356 -12.12 -2.94 -10.34
N ALA A 357 -12.48 -2.86 -11.63
CA ALA A 357 -13.19 -1.71 -12.18
C ALA A 357 -14.55 -1.49 -11.51
N TYR A 358 -15.26 -2.57 -11.18
CA TYR A 358 -16.51 -2.51 -10.43
C TYR A 358 -16.32 -2.03 -9.00
N ASP A 359 -15.33 -2.57 -8.27
CA ASP A 359 -15.07 -2.15 -6.89
C ASP A 359 -14.69 -0.67 -6.80
N LEU A 360 -14.05 -0.14 -7.84
CA LEU A 360 -13.67 1.27 -7.97
C LEU A 360 -14.77 2.17 -8.54
N ASN A 361 -15.96 1.64 -8.81
CA ASN A 361 -17.08 2.35 -9.44
C ASN A 361 -16.71 3.03 -10.78
N LEU A 362 -15.80 2.42 -11.55
CA LEU A 362 -15.39 2.94 -12.87
C LEU A 362 -16.38 2.60 -13.98
N CYS A 363 -17.32 1.68 -13.73
CA CYS A 363 -18.34 1.27 -14.68
C CYS A 363 -19.63 2.07 -14.44
N PRO A 364 -20.02 2.98 -15.35
CA PRO A 364 -21.26 3.73 -15.19
C PRO A 364 -22.47 2.78 -15.26
N PRO A 365 -23.62 3.13 -14.64
CA PRO A 365 -24.78 2.25 -14.60
C PRO A 365 -25.27 1.77 -15.97
N ALA A 366 -25.12 2.59 -17.02
CA ALA A 366 -25.51 2.25 -18.39
C ALA A 366 -24.68 1.11 -19.01
N GLU A 367 -23.42 0.94 -18.58
CA GLU A 367 -22.49 -0.07 -19.09
C GLU A 367 -22.47 -1.34 -18.22
N TYR A 368 -23.17 -1.31 -17.08
CA TYR A 368 -23.13 -2.39 -16.08
C TYR A 368 -23.50 -3.75 -16.67
N ALA A 369 -24.58 -3.81 -17.46
CA ALA A 369 -25.04 -5.05 -18.09
C ALA A 369 -24.04 -5.61 -19.10
N GLN A 370 -23.41 -4.74 -19.90
CA GLN A 370 -22.44 -5.14 -20.93
C GLN A 370 -21.16 -5.68 -20.29
N SER A 371 -20.67 -5.01 -19.25
CA SER A 371 -19.48 -5.45 -18.53
C SER A 371 -19.74 -6.75 -17.74
N LEU A 372 -20.93 -6.94 -17.15
CA LEU A 372 -21.28 -8.22 -16.50
C LEU A 372 -21.41 -9.36 -17.51
N TRP A 373 -22.03 -9.09 -18.66
CA TRP A 373 -22.10 -10.06 -19.75
C TRP A 373 -20.71 -10.48 -20.20
N TRP A 374 -19.78 -9.53 -20.39
CA TRP A 374 -18.41 -9.83 -20.76
C TRP A 374 -17.68 -10.67 -19.68
N ILE A 375 -17.83 -10.31 -18.41
CA ILE A 375 -17.29 -11.09 -17.28
C ILE A 375 -17.80 -12.53 -17.32
N GLN A 376 -19.11 -12.70 -17.55
CA GLN A 376 -19.73 -14.01 -17.67
C GLN A 376 -19.15 -14.80 -18.86
N GLN A 377 -18.96 -14.18 -20.02
CA GLN A 377 -18.38 -14.84 -21.20
C GLN A 377 -16.94 -15.28 -20.93
N VAL A 378 -16.11 -14.41 -20.35
CA VAL A 378 -14.72 -14.75 -19.99
C VAL A 378 -14.68 -15.89 -18.99
N TRP A 379 -15.53 -15.85 -17.97
CA TRP A 379 -15.62 -16.93 -16.98
C TRP A 379 -16.06 -18.26 -17.61
N MET A 380 -17.06 -18.25 -18.49
CA MET A 380 -17.50 -19.45 -19.22
C MET A 380 -16.39 -20.01 -20.12
N HIS A 381 -15.57 -19.13 -20.71
CA HIS A 381 -14.42 -19.55 -21.52
C HIS A 381 -13.31 -20.19 -20.67
N ILE A 382 -12.96 -19.58 -19.53
CA ILE A 382 -12.03 -20.15 -18.55
C ILE A 382 -12.55 -21.52 -18.07
N ALA A 383 -13.83 -21.59 -17.70
CA ALA A 383 -14.48 -22.79 -17.21
C ALA A 383 -14.47 -23.90 -18.28
N SER A 384 -14.87 -23.61 -19.52
CA SER A 384 -14.88 -24.63 -20.60
C SER A 384 -13.48 -25.09 -21.03
N GLY A 385 -12.48 -24.20 -20.96
CA GLY A 385 -11.08 -24.52 -21.25
C GLY A 385 -10.39 -25.37 -20.16
N LEU A 386 -10.65 -25.09 -18.88
CA LEU A 386 -10.10 -25.82 -17.72
C LEU A 386 -10.93 -27.05 -17.32
N LEU A 387 -12.24 -27.03 -17.54
CA LEU A 387 -13.21 -28.05 -17.07
C LEU A 387 -13.80 -28.91 -18.20
N LYS A 388 -13.01 -29.34 -19.19
CA LYS A 388 -13.41 -30.51 -20.02
C LYS A 388 -13.66 -31.81 -19.21
N LYS A 389 -13.58 -31.78 -17.87
CA LYS A 389 -13.97 -32.88 -16.97
C LYS A 389 -15.10 -32.56 -15.96
N LEU A 390 -15.63 -31.35 -15.85
CA LEU A 390 -16.60 -31.02 -14.77
C LEU A 390 -17.73 -30.07 -15.22
N SER A 391 -18.73 -30.68 -15.85
CA SER A 391 -20.15 -30.31 -15.89
C SER A 391 -20.64 -29.17 -16.81
N SER A 392 -21.81 -29.44 -17.37
CA SER A 392 -22.51 -28.80 -18.48
C SER A 392 -23.75 -28.01 -18.01
N ARG A 393 -23.60 -26.98 -17.16
CA ARG A 393 -24.72 -26.09 -16.82
C ARG A 393 -24.30 -24.61 -16.78
N PRO A 394 -24.98 -23.71 -17.52
CA PRO A 394 -24.70 -22.28 -17.51
C PRO A 394 -25.19 -21.57 -16.23
N LEU A 395 -24.46 -20.53 -15.81
CA LEU A 395 -24.82 -19.60 -14.73
C LEU A 395 -25.95 -18.64 -15.16
N ALA A 396 -27.18 -19.15 -15.35
CA ALA A 396 -28.35 -18.29 -15.48
C ALA A 396 -28.98 -18.06 -14.09
N GLY A 397 -29.08 -16.80 -13.64
CA GLY A 397 -29.91 -16.44 -12.47
C GLY A 397 -29.26 -15.74 -11.27
N ALA A 398 -28.17 -14.99 -11.43
CA ALA A 398 -27.74 -14.07 -10.36
C ALA A 398 -28.56 -12.76 -10.47
N SER A 399 -29.58 -12.60 -9.63
CA SER A 399 -30.48 -11.44 -9.65
C SER A 399 -29.96 -10.23 -8.86
N SER A 400 -28.89 -10.37 -8.06
CA SER A 400 -28.28 -9.24 -7.33
C SER A 400 -26.74 -9.26 -7.31
N ARG A 401 -26.17 -8.05 -7.21
CA ARG A 401 -24.72 -7.72 -7.11
C ARG A 401 -23.97 -8.63 -6.12
N ASP A 402 -24.51 -8.76 -4.91
CA ASP A 402 -23.83 -9.50 -3.84
C ASP A 402 -23.84 -11.00 -4.11
N GLN A 403 -24.90 -11.55 -4.72
CA GLN A 403 -24.96 -12.97 -5.03
C GLN A 403 -23.94 -13.39 -6.09
N PHE A 404 -23.71 -12.58 -7.13
CA PHE A 404 -22.70 -12.89 -8.14
C PHE A 404 -21.28 -12.80 -7.57
N LEU A 405 -20.95 -11.71 -6.88
CA LEU A 405 -19.63 -11.51 -6.26
C LEU A 405 -19.36 -12.55 -5.18
N LEU A 406 -20.35 -12.89 -4.35
CA LEU A 406 -20.22 -13.91 -3.33
C LEU A 406 -20.01 -15.28 -3.96
N ARG A 407 -20.81 -15.68 -4.97
CA ARG A 407 -20.65 -16.96 -5.69
C ARG A 407 -19.31 -17.07 -6.41
N HIS A 408 -18.85 -15.98 -7.04
CA HIS A 408 -17.54 -15.92 -7.69
C HIS A 408 -16.38 -16.03 -6.68
N LYS A 409 -16.42 -15.23 -5.60
CA LYS A 409 -15.44 -15.32 -4.50
C LYS A 409 -15.46 -16.70 -3.83
N TRP A 410 -16.62 -17.35 -3.67
CA TRP A 410 -16.74 -18.71 -3.12
C TRP A 410 -16.19 -19.80 -4.06
N ALA A 411 -16.46 -19.69 -5.37
CA ALA A 411 -15.95 -20.62 -6.37
C ALA A 411 -14.42 -20.57 -6.51
N ARG A 412 -13.79 -19.41 -6.25
CA ARG A 412 -12.33 -19.26 -6.14
C ARG A 412 -11.75 -19.85 -4.85
N LYS A 413 -12.50 -19.78 -3.75
CA LYS A 413 -12.06 -20.22 -2.41
C LYS A 413 -12.18 -21.72 -2.17
N THR A 414 -12.91 -22.46 -3.00
CA THR A 414 -12.94 -23.93 -2.96
C THR A 414 -11.93 -24.48 -3.97
N PRO A 415 -10.69 -24.84 -3.57
CA PRO A 415 -9.88 -25.68 -4.43
C PRO A 415 -10.66 -27.00 -4.59
N TYR A 416 -10.80 -27.47 -5.83
CA TYR A 416 -11.31 -28.77 -6.29
C TYR A 416 -12.02 -29.64 -5.23
N PRO A 417 -13.23 -30.16 -5.49
CA PRO A 417 -13.97 -30.93 -4.49
C PRO A 417 -13.08 -32.02 -3.85
N LYS A 418 -12.80 -31.86 -2.55
CA LYS A 418 -12.48 -33.00 -1.70
C LYS A 418 -13.60 -34.00 -1.92
N LYS A 419 -13.27 -35.22 -2.32
CA LYS A 419 -14.23 -36.33 -2.42
C LYS A 419 -15.05 -36.38 -1.13
N GLY A 420 -16.32 -35.99 -1.20
CA GLY A 420 -17.20 -35.96 -0.05
C GLY A 420 -18.50 -35.26 -0.39
N ARG A 421 -19.60 -36.03 -0.40
CA ARG A 421 -20.95 -35.51 -0.62
C ARG A 421 -21.28 -34.56 0.55
N GLY A 422 -21.53 -33.30 0.23
CA GLY A 422 -21.92 -32.28 1.21
C GLY A 422 -22.92 -31.31 0.58
N LEU A 423 -24.18 -31.58 0.87
CA LEU A 423 -25.40 -30.76 0.81
C LEU A 423 -25.30 -29.35 0.20
N VAL A 424 -25.99 -29.15 -0.92
CA VAL A 424 -26.46 -27.84 -1.40
C VAL A 424 -28.00 -27.83 -1.29
N PRO A 425 -28.64 -26.75 -0.81
CA PRO A 425 -30.11 -26.69 -0.67
C PRO A 425 -30.79 -26.75 -2.04
N ARG A 426 -31.92 -27.47 -2.12
CA ARG A 426 -32.82 -27.43 -3.29
C ARG A 426 -33.54 -26.08 -3.33
N TRP A 427 -33.57 -25.50 -4.51
CA TRP A 427 -34.34 -24.30 -4.82
C TRP A 427 -35.37 -24.66 -5.89
N ASP A 428 -36.39 -25.42 -5.47
CA ASP A 428 -37.62 -25.58 -6.24
C ASP A 428 -38.51 -24.41 -5.85
N ASP A 429 -38.41 -23.34 -6.63
CA ASP A 429 -39.46 -22.37 -6.91
C ASP A 429 -38.80 -21.32 -7.80
N TRP A 430 -39.21 -21.28 -9.08
CA TRP A 430 -39.35 -20.11 -9.94
C TRP A 430 -39.70 -20.60 -11.34
N ASN A 431 -41.01 -20.70 -11.60
CA ASN A 431 -41.54 -20.80 -12.95
C ASN A 431 -41.45 -19.42 -13.63
N TYR A 432 -40.65 -19.34 -14.69
CA TYR A 432 -40.91 -18.39 -15.78
C TYR A 432 -41.12 -19.20 -17.06
N THR A 433 -42.38 -19.27 -17.47
CA THR A 433 -42.79 -19.72 -18.80
C THR A 433 -42.11 -18.84 -19.85
N THR A 434 -41.29 -19.47 -20.68
CA THR A 434 -40.67 -18.86 -21.85
C THR A 434 -41.57 -19.05 -23.06
N THR A 435 -42.25 -17.98 -23.47
CA THR A 435 -42.66 -17.77 -24.85
C THR A 435 -42.49 -16.29 -25.15
N GLU A 436 -41.34 -15.93 -25.74
CA GLU A 436 -41.25 -15.09 -26.93
C GLU A 436 -39.78 -14.74 -27.22
N THR A 437 -39.35 -15.19 -28.39
CA THR A 437 -38.16 -14.74 -29.10
C THR A 437 -38.30 -13.25 -29.45
N GLN A 438 -37.54 -12.39 -28.79
CA GLN A 438 -37.16 -11.10 -29.36
C GLN A 438 -35.63 -11.00 -29.48
N ILE A 439 -35.20 -11.16 -30.72
CA ILE A 439 -33.90 -10.80 -31.25
C ILE A 439 -33.82 -9.27 -31.21
N TRP A 440 -32.93 -8.72 -30.39
CA TRP A 440 -32.64 -7.29 -30.38
C TRP A 440 -31.99 -6.89 -31.72
N ARG A 441 -32.72 -6.11 -32.55
CA ARG A 441 -32.15 -5.34 -33.66
C ARG A 441 -31.78 -3.95 -33.15
N TRP A 442 -30.56 -3.51 -33.48
CA TRP A 442 -30.09 -2.13 -33.31
C TRP A 442 -30.96 -1.18 -34.15
N PRO A 443 -31.31 0.04 -33.68
CA PRO A 443 -31.99 1.01 -34.52
C PRO A 443 -30.98 1.59 -35.53
N ASN A 444 -31.23 1.34 -36.82
CA ASN A 444 -30.62 2.16 -37.88
C ASN A 444 -31.28 3.53 -37.87
N GLY A 445 -30.46 4.57 -37.98
CA GLY A 445 -30.90 5.95 -37.97
C GLY A 445 -31.75 6.35 -39.18
N SER A 446 -32.62 7.31 -38.91
CA SER A 446 -33.11 8.36 -39.80
C SER A 446 -33.58 9.52 -38.94
#